data_AF-A7S2Q5-F1
#
_entry.id   AF-A7S2Q5-F1
#
_cell.length_a   1.000
_cell.length_b   1.000
_cell.length_c   1.000
_cell.angle_alpha   90.00
_cell.angle_beta   90.00
_cell.angle_gamma   90.00
#
_symmetry.space_group_name_H-M   'P 1'
#
loop_
_entity.id
_entity.type
_entity.pdbx_description
1 polymer ?
#
loop_
_entity_poly.entity_id
_entity_poly.type
_entity_poly.pdbx_seq_one_letter_code
_entity_poly.pdbx_strand_id
1 'polypeptide(L)' 'GTGIFPNAVCLNHSCAPNSVAVFNGTNIYIKALEEIPVGEELTISYIQQLHPRETRQEELQTQFCFYCQCHRC' A
#
# COMPACT_ATOMS: atom_id res chain seq x y z
N GLY A 1 3.71 -13.36 12.08
CA GLY A 1 5.07 -12.95 12.47
C GLY A 1 5.37 -11.60 11.88
N THR A 2 6.50 -11.00 12.23
CA THR A 2 6.94 -9.68 11.74
C THR A 2 8.27 -9.83 11.00
N GLY A 3 8.45 -9.12 9.89
CA GLY A 3 9.67 -9.14 9.09
C GLY A 3 9.94 -7.80 8.44
N ILE A 4 11.20 -7.54 8.12
CA ILE A 4 11.64 -6.31 7.45
C ILE A 4 12.05 -6.69 6.02
N PHE A 5 11.47 -5.99 5.04
CA PHE A 5 11.69 -6.25 3.61
C PHE A 5 12.16 -4.97 2.93
N PRO A 6 13.47 -4.66 2.94
CA PRO A 6 13.99 -3.35 2.52
C PRO A 6 13.51 -2.89 1.13
N ASN A 7 13.45 -3.81 0.16
CA ASN A 7 13.00 -3.48 -1.19
C ASN A 7 11.52 -3.14 -1.27
N ALA A 8 10.69 -3.71 -0.38
CA ALA A 8 9.25 -3.45 -0.35
C ALA A 8 8.90 -2.15 0.39
N VAL A 9 9.80 -1.63 1.23
CA VAL A 9 9.61 -0.35 1.94
C VAL A 9 9.56 0.84 0.98
N CYS A 10 10.12 0.71 -0.23
CA CYS A 10 10.08 1.76 -1.24
C CYS A 10 8.70 1.95 -1.91
N LEU A 11 7.74 1.04 -1.69
CA LEU A 11 6.41 1.12 -2.29
C LEU A 11 5.54 2.07 -1.49
N ASN A 12 5.02 3.13 -2.12
CA ASN A 12 4.13 4.09 -1.48
C ASN A 12 2.70 3.54 -1.29
N HIS A 13 1.92 4.27 -0.49
CA HIS A 13 0.54 3.94 -0.22
C HIS A 13 -0.43 4.49 -1.28
N SER A 14 -1.42 3.67 -1.65
CA SER A 14 -2.67 4.16 -2.24
C SER A 14 -3.86 3.39 -1.65
N CYS A 15 -5.00 4.05 -1.40
CA CYS A 15 -6.23 3.36 -1.03
C CYS A 15 -6.83 2.60 -2.23
N ALA A 16 -6.44 2.94 -3.46
CA ALA A 16 -6.66 2.17 -4.69
C ALA A 16 -5.31 1.79 -5.28
N PRO A 17 -4.63 0.77 -4.73
CA PRO A 17 -3.31 0.38 -5.20
C PRO A 17 -3.39 -0.42 -6.49
N ASN A 18 -2.36 -0.28 -7.31
CA ASN A 18 -2.19 -1.09 -8.53
C ASN A 18 -1.44 -2.42 -8.26
N SER A 19 -0.95 -2.63 -7.04
CA SER A 19 -0.26 -3.87 -6.63
C SER A 19 -0.60 -4.33 -5.21
N VAL A 20 -0.31 -5.60 -4.92
CA VAL A 20 -0.53 -6.23 -3.61
C VAL A 20 0.71 -7.00 -3.15
N ALA A 21 1.00 -6.91 -1.84
CA ALA A 21 2.00 -7.72 -1.18
C ALA A 21 1.40 -9.06 -0.73
N VAL A 22 1.97 -10.17 -1.21
CA VAL A 22 1.58 -11.54 -0.85
C VAL A 22 2.76 -12.22 -0.17
N PHE A 23 2.50 -12.85 0.98
CA PHE A 23 3.52 -13.55 1.75
C PHE A 23 3.41 -15.07 1.54
N ASN A 24 4.54 -15.71 1.27
CA ASN A 24 4.68 -17.17 1.30
C ASN A 24 5.87 -17.54 2.19
N GLY A 25 5.56 -17.94 3.43
CA GLY A 25 6.57 -18.09 4.47
C GLY A 25 7.26 -16.75 4.76
N THR A 26 8.58 -16.72 4.59
CA THR A 26 9.42 -15.51 4.76
C THR A 26 9.67 -14.76 3.44
N ASN A 27 9.05 -15.19 2.34
CA ASN A 27 9.18 -14.52 1.05
C ASN A 27 8.00 -13.57 0.83
N ILE A 28 8.31 -12.34 0.37
CA ILE A 28 7.33 -11.36 -0.07
C ILE A 28 7.28 -11.34 -1.61
N TYR A 29 6.08 -11.34 -2.16
CA TYR A 29 5.81 -11.21 -3.58
C TYR A 29 4.96 -9.97 -3.80
N ILE A 30 5.39 -9.08 -4.69
CA ILE A 30 4.58 -7.95 -5.12
C ILE A 30 3.94 -8.34 -6.44
N LYS A 31 2.60 -8.35 -6.48
CA LYS A 31 1.83 -8.75 -7.66
C LYS A 31 0.99 -7.58 -8.14
N ALA A 32 1.01 -7.32 -9.43
CA ALA A 32 0.13 -6.35 -10.06
C ALA A 32 -1.34 -6.84 -9.97
N LEU A 33 -2.25 -5.93 -9.68
CA LEU A 33 -3.70 -6.15 -9.68
C LEU A 33 -4.33 -5.76 -11.02
N GLU A 34 -3.64 -4.91 -11.78
CA GLU A 34 -4.05 -4.37 -13.07
C GLU A 34 -2.82 -4.19 -13.98
N GLU A 35 -3.04 -3.79 -15.23
CA GLU A 35 -1.93 -3.41 -16.12
C GLU A 35 -1.28 -2.12 -15.61
N ILE A 36 0.06 -2.12 -15.52
CA ILE A 36 0.83 -0.98 -15.00
C ILE A 36 1.72 -0.45 -16.13
N PRO A 37 1.39 0.72 -16.72
CA PRO A 37 2.20 1.37 -17.72
C PRO A 37 3.62 1.71 -17.24
N VAL A 38 4.55 1.80 -18.19
CA VAL A 38 5.92 2.24 -17.90
C VAL A 38 5.91 3.67 -17.36
N GLY A 39 6.56 3.87 -16.22
CA GLY A 39 6.65 5.16 -15.54
C GLY A 39 5.53 5.41 -14.52
N GLU A 40 4.53 4.54 -14.44
CA GLU A 40 3.55 4.58 -13.35
C GLU A 40 4.17 4.06 -12.04
N GLU A 41 3.82 4.71 -10.93
CA GLU A 41 4.31 4.35 -9.62
C GLU A 41 3.63 3.07 -9.10
N LEU A 42 4.42 2.13 -8.58
CA LEU A 42 3.92 0.96 -7.89
C LEU A 42 3.46 1.32 -6.47
N THR A 43 2.19 1.05 -6.16
CA THR A 43 1.60 1.35 -4.86
C THR A 43 0.96 0.11 -4.23
N ILE A 44 0.96 0.06 -2.90
CA ILE A 44 0.28 -0.97 -2.09
C ILE A 44 -0.64 -0.32 -1.05
N SER A 45 -1.56 -1.09 -0.46
CA SER A 45 -2.31 -0.61 0.72
C SER A 45 -1.54 -0.95 1.99
N TYR A 46 -1.30 0.06 2.85
CA TYR A 46 -0.69 -0.15 4.16
C TYR A 46 -1.73 -0.52 5.22
N ILE A 47 -2.98 -0.14 4.96
CA ILE A 47 -4.10 -0.21 5.90
C ILE A 47 -5.28 -0.96 5.27
N GLN A 48 -6.31 -1.22 6.07
CA GLN A 48 -7.53 -1.88 5.60
C GLN A 48 -8.38 -0.94 4.72
N GLN A 49 -8.63 -1.37 3.48
CA GLN A 49 -9.24 -0.55 2.42
C GLN A 49 -10.76 -0.36 2.55
N LEU A 50 -11.41 -1.23 3.33
CA LEU A 50 -12.86 -1.23 3.54
C LEU A 50 -13.30 -0.21 4.58
N HIS A 51 -12.37 0.43 5.29
CA HIS A 51 -12.71 1.48 6.25
C HIS A 51 -13.18 2.77 5.57
N PRO A 52 -14.04 3.57 6.23
CA PRO A 52 -14.39 4.90 5.77
C PRO A 52 -13.17 5.80 5.59
N ARG A 53 -13.31 6.83 4.74
CA ARG A 53 -12.23 7.77 4.42
C ARG A 53 -11.57 8.38 5.65
N GLU A 54 -12.36 8.85 6.62
CA GLU A 54 -11.88 9.51 7.84
C GLU A 54 -10.97 8.57 8.64
N THR A 55 -11.44 7.35 8.90
CA THR A 55 -10.66 6.30 9.57
C THR A 55 -9.34 6.00 8.85
N ARG A 56 -9.37 5.92 7.51
CA ARG A 56 -8.15 5.69 6.72
C ARG A 56 -7.16 6.85 6.85
N GLN A 57 -7.63 8.10 6.80
CA GLN A 57 -6.75 9.28 6.95
C GLN A 57 -6.16 9.37 8.35
N GLU A 58 -6.94 9.09 9.39
CA GLU A 58 -6.47 9.06 10.78
C GLU A 58 -5.41 7.98 10.99
N GLU A 59 -5.61 6.77 10.47
CA GLU A 59 -4.67 5.66 10.60
C GLU A 59 -3.33 5.97 9.90
N LEU A 60 -3.39 6.52 8.68
CA LEU A 60 -2.20 6.91 7.92
C LEU A 60 -1.44 8.05 8.58
N GLN A 61 -2.16 9.05 9.09
CA GLN A 61 -1.54 10.18 9.77
C GLN A 61 -0.90 9.75 11.09
N THR A 62 -1.53 8.84 11.84
CA THR A 62 -1.03 8.37 13.14
C THR A 62 0.18 7.44 13.00
N GLN A 63 0.15 6.51 12.03
CA GLN A 63 1.17 5.46 11.89
C GLN A 63 2.31 5.84 10.93
N PHE A 64 2.01 6.65 9.92
CA PHE A 64 2.92 6.95 8.81
C PHE A 64 3.15 8.45 8.57
N CYS A 65 2.50 9.33 9.35
CA CYS A 65 2.72 10.78 9.33
C CYS A 65 2.43 11.46 7.97
N PHE A 66 1.45 10.97 7.20
CA PHE A 66 1.01 11.61 5.95
C PHE A 66 -0.51 11.51 5.75
N TYR A 67 -1.04 12.33 4.83
CA TYR A 67 -2.43 12.23 4.34
C TYR A 67 -2.47 11.66 2.93
N CYS A 68 -3.32 10.66 2.70
CA CYS A 68 -3.47 10.05 1.38
C CYS A 68 -4.25 10.97 0.43
N GLN A 69 -3.75 11.14 -0.79
CA GLN A 69 -4.36 11.99 -1.83
C GLN A 69 -4.82 11.19 -3.06
N CYS A 70 -4.92 9.86 -2.96
CA CYS A 70 -5.42 9.03 -4.05
C CYS A 70 -6.90 9.34 -4.37
N HIS A 71 -7.38 8.94 -5.54
CA HIS A 71 -8.75 9.24 -6.01
C HIS A 71 -9.89 8.64 -5.16
N ARG A 72 -9.60 7.67 -4.27
CA ARG A 72 -10.58 7.11 -3.30
C ARG A 72 -10.69 7.93 -2.01
N CYS A 73 -9.77 8.87 -1.79
CA CYS A 73 -9.75 9.82 -0.68
C CYS A 73 -10.19 11.21 -1.16
#